data_AF-A0A5C6N3G7-F1
#
_entry.id   AF-A0A5C6N3G7-F1
#
_cell.length_a   1.000
_cell.length_b   1.000
_cell.length_c   1.000
_cell.angle_alpha   90.00
_cell.angle_beta   90.00
_cell.angle_gamma   90.00
#
_symmetry.space_group_name_H-M   'P 1'
#
loop_
_entity.id
_entity.type
_entity.pdbx_description
1 polymer ?
#
loop_
_entity_poly.entity_id
_entity_poly.type
_entity_poly.pdbx_seq_one_letter_code
_entity_poly.pdbx_strand_id
1 'polypeptide(L)'
;MQQAERREVREKAACSAERSTPLIMVASWKQLFFHLLLLLCCRLTQTKSAGPSAPPEPPSSPLPTLSKRVVLKGDVYMERVEVVSPVILELECNWTGDADRYPNVTGFWSKDGTEIEESRLTVPLKNEHYHLQQKFNIVSQENLGNYSCVFGGDAKINFVLAAPQMGEVRDKPIVSYVGDTALITCKMEDTKPPPTTWIWYKANGTEKEQILAATESQRHEIKNQERKTQLVVHNLTEADSGSYFCSAVYAISSTLGHVELKVITFYEPLKPFMAIVIEVTVLVAAILLYEKSRSKKTSSAGILVSLEQIVQLCAL
;
A
#
# COMPACT_ATOMS: atom_id res chain seq x y z
N MET A 1 28.07 -4.97 66.97
CA MET A 1 26.62 -5.07 66.67
C MET A 1 26.48 -5.19 65.16
N GLN A 2 26.72 -6.39 64.65
CA GLN A 2 25.70 -7.39 64.27
C GLN A 2 25.24 -7.17 62.82
N GLN A 3 26.03 -7.73 61.91
CA GLN A 3 25.55 -8.32 60.66
C GLN A 3 25.03 -9.72 61.00
N ALA A 4 23.72 -9.88 60.95
CA ALA A 4 22.93 -11.12 60.93
C ALA A 4 21.54 -10.61 60.53
N GLU A 5 20.84 -11.15 59.52
CA GLU A 5 20.13 -12.40 59.71
C GLU A 5 19.73 -12.95 58.34
N ARG A 6 20.40 -14.02 57.95
CA ARG A 6 20.00 -14.95 56.89
C ARG A 6 19.72 -16.26 57.64
N ARG A 7 18.45 -16.62 57.85
CA ARG A 7 17.93 -17.93 58.32
C ARG A 7 16.39 -17.86 58.27
N GLU A 8 15.73 -18.68 57.46
CA GLU A 8 15.28 -20.03 57.80
C GLU A 8 13.82 -20.02 58.29
N VAL A 9 12.88 -20.38 57.41
CA VAL A 9 11.67 -21.12 57.82
C VAL A 9 11.42 -22.20 56.78
N ARG A 10 11.46 -23.44 57.26
CA ARG A 10 11.24 -24.71 56.57
C ARG A 10 10.14 -25.44 57.32
N GLU A 11 9.01 -25.73 56.68
CA GLU A 11 8.09 -26.84 57.04
C GLU A 11 7.11 -27.04 55.86
N LYS A 12 7.30 -28.03 54.97
CA LYS A 12 6.91 -29.46 54.97
C LYS A 12 5.40 -29.74 54.83
N ALA A 13 5.05 -30.36 53.69
CA ALA A 13 4.17 -31.54 53.47
C ALA A 13 3.75 -31.55 51.98
N ALA A 14 3.58 -32.64 51.21
CA ALA A 14 3.93 -34.06 51.25
C ALA A 14 3.76 -34.57 49.79
N CYS A 15 4.75 -35.28 49.23
CA CYS A 15 4.68 -36.70 48.82
C CYS A 15 3.79 -37.08 47.62
N SER A 16 4.40 -37.36 46.45
CA SER A 16 4.23 -38.64 45.74
C SER A 16 5.34 -38.79 44.69
N ALA A 17 6.13 -39.85 44.82
CA ALA A 17 7.18 -40.24 43.89
C ALA A 17 6.94 -41.71 43.54
N GLU A 18 6.67 -42.00 42.27
CA GLU A 18 6.45 -43.35 41.79
C GLU A 18 7.79 -43.99 41.40
N ARG A 19 8.11 -45.09 42.08
CA ARG A 19 9.36 -45.82 42.01
C ARG A 19 9.19 -47.03 41.11
N SER A 20 10.02 -47.09 40.08
CA SER A 20 10.30 -48.26 39.26
C SER A 20 10.99 -49.38 40.05
N THR A 21 10.54 -50.63 39.89
CA THR A 21 11.31 -51.85 40.18
C THR A 21 11.05 -52.93 39.13
N PRO A 22 12.09 -53.66 38.65
CA PRO A 22 12.01 -54.73 37.66
C PRO A 22 12.02 -56.14 38.29
N LEU A 23 11.59 -57.18 37.56
CA LEU A 23 12.35 -58.42 37.25
C LEU A 23 11.47 -59.65 36.87
N ILE A 24 11.96 -60.36 35.84
CA ILE A 24 11.94 -61.81 35.56
C ILE A 24 10.88 -62.40 34.62
N MET A 25 11.45 -63.24 33.75
CA MET A 25 11.04 -63.90 32.52
C MET A 25 9.97 -64.98 32.69
N VAL A 26 9.07 -65.08 31.71
CA VAL A 26 8.53 -66.36 31.24
C VAL A 26 8.49 -66.32 29.71
N ALA A 27 9.42 -67.03 29.07
CA ALA A 27 9.52 -67.12 27.61
C ALA A 27 8.33 -67.93 27.05
N SER A 28 7.47 -67.29 26.27
CA SER A 28 6.32 -67.93 25.63
C SER A 28 6.66 -68.32 24.19
N TRP A 29 6.64 -69.62 23.92
CA TRP A 29 6.92 -70.31 22.65
C TRP A 29 6.08 -69.87 21.42
N LYS A 30 5.27 -68.81 21.55
CA LYS A 30 4.38 -68.29 20.50
C LYS A 30 5.04 -67.33 19.50
N GLN A 31 6.21 -66.78 19.82
CA GLN A 31 6.91 -65.82 18.95
C GLN A 31 7.75 -66.45 17.83
N LEU A 32 8.14 -67.73 17.95
CA LEU A 32 8.91 -68.42 16.91
C LEU A 32 8.03 -68.98 15.78
N PHE A 33 6.74 -69.24 16.04
CA PHE A 33 5.81 -69.72 15.01
C PHE A 33 5.30 -68.61 14.07
N PHE A 34 5.26 -67.35 14.54
CA PHE A 34 4.87 -66.20 13.71
C PHE A 34 5.96 -65.77 12.72
N HIS A 35 7.25 -65.92 13.07
CA HIS A 35 8.34 -65.60 12.15
C HIS A 35 8.52 -66.63 11.02
N LEU A 36 8.13 -67.89 11.23
CA LEU A 36 8.21 -68.91 10.18
C LEU A 36 7.07 -68.78 9.15
N LEU A 37 5.89 -68.27 9.55
CA LEU A 37 4.75 -68.06 8.66
C LEU A 37 4.91 -66.80 7.78
N LEU A 38 5.58 -65.75 8.26
CA LEU A 38 5.89 -64.57 7.44
C LEU A 38 6.91 -64.86 6.32
N LEU A 39 7.83 -65.82 6.52
CA LEU A 39 8.86 -66.15 5.54
C LEU A 39 8.34 -66.98 4.34
N LEU A 40 7.17 -67.60 4.45
CA LEU A 40 6.52 -68.32 3.35
C LEU A 40 5.55 -67.44 2.51
N CYS A 41 5.05 -66.32 3.05
CA CYS A 41 4.21 -65.38 2.28
C CYS A 41 5.02 -64.43 1.38
N CYS A 42 6.31 -64.21 1.64
CA CYS A 42 7.15 -63.32 0.81
C CYS A 42 7.68 -63.95 -0.50
N ARG A 43 7.37 -65.24 -0.78
CA ARG A 43 7.88 -65.96 -1.98
C ARG A 43 6.86 -66.15 -3.09
N LEU A 44 5.61 -65.71 -2.94
CA LEU A 44 4.62 -65.70 -4.02
C LEU A 44 3.92 -64.34 -4.11
N THR A 45 4.51 -63.43 -4.88
CA THR A 45 3.85 -62.39 -5.69
C THR A 45 4.93 -61.51 -6.32
N GLN A 46 5.76 -62.09 -7.21
CA GLN A 46 6.39 -61.27 -8.24
C GLN A 46 5.31 -60.89 -9.24
N THR A 47 4.60 -59.81 -8.94
CA THR A 47 3.97 -58.99 -9.99
C THR A 47 4.85 -57.76 -10.15
N LYS A 48 5.47 -57.68 -11.32
CA LYS A 48 6.30 -56.58 -11.77
C LYS A 48 5.44 -55.32 -11.85
N SER A 49 5.31 -54.58 -10.75
CA SER A 49 4.75 -53.24 -10.74
C SER A 49 5.84 -52.27 -11.18
N ALA A 50 5.58 -51.55 -12.26
CA ALA A 50 6.39 -50.42 -12.69
C ALA A 50 6.47 -49.40 -11.54
N GLY A 51 7.67 -48.87 -11.27
CA GLY A 51 7.87 -47.85 -10.24
C GLY A 51 6.94 -46.64 -10.44
N PRO A 52 6.62 -45.88 -9.39
CA PRO A 52 5.82 -44.68 -9.53
C PRO A 52 6.56 -43.71 -10.47
N SER A 53 6.00 -43.52 -11.67
CA SER A 53 6.40 -42.44 -12.56
C SER A 53 6.26 -41.14 -11.78
N ALA A 54 7.34 -40.34 -11.73
CA ALA A 54 7.24 -38.96 -11.31
C ALA A 54 6.09 -38.30 -12.10
N PRO A 55 5.29 -37.43 -11.46
CA PRO A 55 4.30 -36.63 -12.18
C PRO A 55 5.02 -35.90 -13.32
N PRO A 56 4.48 -35.88 -14.55
CA PRO A 56 5.06 -35.09 -15.61
C PRO A 56 5.12 -33.63 -15.14
N GLU A 57 6.33 -33.07 -15.10
CA GLU A 57 6.49 -31.63 -14.90
C GLU A 57 5.62 -30.92 -15.95
N PRO A 58 4.80 -29.92 -15.55
CA PRO A 58 4.04 -29.14 -16.51
C PRO A 58 5.02 -28.55 -17.53
N PRO A 59 4.66 -28.49 -18.83
CA PRO A 59 5.54 -27.95 -19.85
C PRO A 59 5.93 -26.53 -19.48
N SER A 60 7.19 -26.34 -19.06
CA SER A 60 7.76 -25.03 -18.75
C SER A 60 7.96 -24.30 -20.07
N SER A 61 6.94 -23.54 -20.48
CA SER A 61 7.10 -22.57 -21.56
C SER A 61 8.29 -21.65 -21.21
N PRO A 62 9.26 -21.45 -22.11
CA PRO A 62 10.40 -20.57 -21.83
C PRO A 62 9.91 -19.15 -21.55
N LEU A 63 10.51 -18.47 -20.55
CA LEU A 63 10.16 -17.10 -20.24
C LEU A 63 10.42 -16.20 -21.47
N PRO A 64 9.54 -15.22 -21.75
CA PRO A 64 9.79 -14.24 -22.79
C PRO A 64 11.06 -13.44 -22.47
N THR A 65 11.75 -12.94 -23.50
CA THR A 65 12.91 -12.06 -23.35
C THR A 65 12.50 -10.63 -23.67
N LEU A 66 12.80 -9.69 -22.76
CA LEU A 66 12.63 -8.25 -22.96
C LEU A 66 14.01 -7.61 -22.96
N SER A 67 14.36 -6.85 -24.00
CA SER A 67 15.64 -6.16 -24.08
C SER A 67 15.48 -4.65 -23.99
N LYS A 68 16.38 -4.01 -23.24
CA LYS A 68 16.45 -2.55 -23.09
C LYS A 68 17.89 -2.09 -23.24
N ARG A 69 18.12 -1.18 -24.18
CA ARG A 69 19.42 -0.61 -24.52
C ARG A 69 19.39 0.89 -24.32
N VAL A 70 20.37 1.42 -23.59
CA VAL A 70 20.51 2.86 -23.34
C VAL A 70 21.93 3.30 -23.69
N VAL A 71 22.03 4.48 -24.32
CA VAL A 71 23.31 5.14 -24.61
C VAL A 71 23.45 6.36 -23.71
N LEU A 72 24.47 6.36 -22.84
CA LEU A 72 24.79 7.44 -21.91
C LEU A 72 25.88 8.34 -22.50
N LYS A 73 25.56 9.63 -22.61
CA LYS A 73 26.47 10.69 -23.10
C LYS A 73 26.98 11.65 -22.01
N GLY A 74 26.55 11.46 -20.75
CA GLY A 74 26.90 12.30 -19.60
C GLY A 74 26.93 11.47 -18.32
N ASP A 75 26.68 12.09 -17.16
CA ASP A 75 27.05 11.45 -15.89
C ASP A 75 25.99 10.46 -15.37
N VAL A 76 24.70 10.83 -15.43
CA VAL A 76 23.60 10.00 -14.91
C VAL A 76 22.38 10.03 -15.84
N TYR A 77 21.86 8.86 -16.20
CA TYR A 77 20.60 8.71 -16.94
C TYR A 77 19.64 7.76 -16.20
N MET A 78 18.34 8.00 -16.33
CA MET A 78 17.29 7.17 -15.74
C MET A 78 16.32 6.68 -16.83
N GLU A 79 16.17 5.36 -16.92
CA GLU A 79 15.22 4.68 -17.80
C GLU A 79 14.16 3.97 -16.95
N ARG A 80 12.88 4.08 -17.32
CA ARG A 80 11.80 3.32 -16.66
C ARG A 80 11.46 2.09 -17.50
N VAL A 81 11.43 0.92 -16.86
CA VAL A 81 11.05 -0.34 -17.50
C VAL A 81 9.80 -0.88 -16.82
N GLU A 82 8.69 -0.89 -17.53
CA GLU A 82 7.43 -1.43 -17.03
C GLU A 82 7.38 -2.94 -17.24
N VAL A 83 7.20 -3.69 -16.16
CA VAL A 83 7.19 -5.17 -16.21
C VAL A 83 5.87 -5.67 -15.65
N VAL A 84 5.14 -6.46 -16.45
CA VAL A 84 3.79 -6.96 -16.12
C VAL A 84 3.72 -8.46 -15.86
N SER A 85 4.72 -9.20 -16.33
CA SER A 85 4.77 -10.67 -16.25
C SER A 85 6.20 -11.16 -16.10
N PRO A 86 6.40 -12.42 -15.68
CA PRO A 86 7.74 -12.99 -15.59
C PRO A 86 8.48 -12.89 -16.93
N VAL A 87 9.73 -12.41 -16.89
CA VAL A 87 10.54 -12.13 -18.08
C VAL A 87 12.03 -12.30 -17.81
N ILE A 88 12.78 -12.70 -18.83
CA ILE A 88 14.24 -12.56 -18.85
C ILE A 88 14.54 -11.16 -19.39
N LEU A 89 14.94 -10.25 -18.50
CA LEU A 89 15.25 -8.88 -18.85
C LEU A 89 16.73 -8.75 -19.21
N GLU A 90 17.01 -8.40 -20.46
CA GLU A 90 18.35 -8.08 -20.94
C GLU A 90 18.56 -6.57 -20.91
N LEU A 91 19.41 -6.11 -19.99
CA LEU A 91 19.78 -4.70 -19.90
C LEU A 91 21.14 -4.48 -20.55
N GLU A 92 21.21 -3.42 -21.33
CA GLU A 92 22.41 -3.05 -22.08
C GLU A 92 22.73 -1.56 -21.93
N CYS A 93 23.98 -1.29 -21.58
CA CYS A 93 24.52 0.03 -21.35
C CYS A 93 25.69 0.31 -22.28
N ASN A 94 25.59 1.40 -23.02
CA ASN A 94 26.71 1.95 -23.79
C ASN A 94 27.06 3.33 -23.23
N TRP A 95 28.25 3.49 -22.66
CA TRP A 95 28.74 4.77 -22.15
C TRP A 95 29.85 5.30 -23.05
N THR A 96 29.78 6.57 -23.44
CA THR A 96 30.78 7.18 -24.35
C THR A 96 32.10 7.55 -23.66
N GLY A 97 32.16 7.47 -22.33
CA GLY A 97 33.29 7.95 -21.54
C GLY A 97 33.22 9.45 -21.26
N ASP A 98 34.00 9.87 -20.27
CA ASP A 98 34.23 11.28 -19.94
C ASP A 98 35.28 11.90 -20.87
N ALA A 99 35.71 13.13 -20.59
CA ALA A 99 36.76 13.82 -21.36
C ALA A 99 38.05 12.98 -21.48
N ASP A 100 38.41 12.28 -20.40
CA ASP A 100 39.57 11.39 -20.32
C ASP A 100 39.16 9.95 -20.66
N ARG A 101 39.11 9.63 -21.96
CA ARG A 101 38.76 8.29 -22.46
C ARG A 101 39.90 7.29 -22.25
N TYR A 102 39.85 6.55 -21.16
CA TYR A 102 40.81 5.48 -20.85
C TYR A 102 40.59 4.23 -21.73
N PRO A 103 41.63 3.45 -22.08
CA PRO A 103 41.46 2.25 -22.89
C PRO A 103 40.60 1.18 -22.20
N ASN A 104 40.66 1.12 -20.88
CA ASN A 104 39.91 0.20 -20.04
C ASN A 104 39.37 0.92 -18.81
N VAL A 105 38.15 0.61 -18.41
CA VAL A 105 37.53 1.11 -17.18
C VAL A 105 36.93 -0.04 -16.38
N THR A 106 36.73 0.15 -15.09
CA THR A 106 35.97 -0.82 -14.28
C THR A 106 34.49 -0.62 -14.52
N GLY A 107 33.76 -1.70 -14.79
CA GLY A 107 32.31 -1.71 -14.96
C GLY A 107 31.66 -2.77 -14.07
N PHE A 108 30.51 -2.47 -13.49
CA PHE A 108 29.77 -3.43 -12.67
C PHE A 108 28.26 -3.15 -12.68
N TRP A 109 27.47 -4.12 -12.24
CA TRP A 109 26.03 -3.94 -12.04
C TRP A 109 25.69 -3.81 -10.56
N SER A 110 24.66 -3.04 -10.27
CA SER A 110 24.11 -2.89 -8.94
C SER A 110 22.60 -3.01 -8.97
N LYS A 111 22.03 -3.48 -7.87
CA LYS A 111 20.58 -3.49 -7.62
C LYS A 111 20.33 -2.75 -6.31
N ASP A 112 19.47 -1.74 -6.36
CA ASP A 112 19.08 -0.91 -5.22
C ASP A 112 20.29 -0.32 -4.47
N GLY A 113 21.33 0.05 -5.24
CA GLY A 113 22.59 0.60 -4.72
C GLY A 113 23.60 -0.45 -4.23
N THR A 114 23.23 -1.72 -4.15
CA THR A 114 24.13 -2.81 -3.78
C THR A 114 24.73 -3.43 -5.03
N GLU A 115 26.06 -3.57 -5.08
CA GLU A 115 26.73 -4.24 -6.20
C GLU A 115 26.31 -5.71 -6.28
N ILE A 116 26.04 -6.18 -7.49
CA ILE A 116 25.69 -7.56 -7.76
C ILE A 116 26.98 -8.37 -7.77
N GLU A 117 27.00 -9.47 -7.01
CA GLU A 117 28.16 -10.37 -6.94
C GLU A 117 28.59 -10.82 -8.34
N GLU A 118 29.91 -10.89 -8.55
CA GLU A 118 30.54 -11.32 -9.80
C GLU A 118 30.19 -10.49 -11.06
N SER A 119 29.49 -9.37 -10.90
CA SER A 119 29.14 -8.48 -12.02
C SER A 119 30.27 -7.52 -12.42
N ARG A 120 31.33 -7.43 -11.61
CA ARG A 120 32.46 -6.53 -11.83
C ARG A 120 33.42 -7.05 -12.87
N LEU A 121 33.69 -6.25 -13.89
CA LEU A 121 34.64 -6.56 -14.95
C LEU A 121 35.43 -5.33 -15.41
N THR A 122 36.53 -5.60 -16.12
CA THR A 122 37.26 -4.57 -16.88
C THR A 122 36.63 -4.44 -18.26
N VAL A 123 36.11 -3.26 -18.57
CA VAL A 123 35.40 -2.94 -19.82
C VAL A 123 36.33 -2.17 -20.76
N PRO A 124 36.66 -2.72 -21.93
CA PRO A 124 37.46 -2.02 -22.93
C PRO A 124 36.63 -1.00 -23.71
N LEU A 125 37.26 0.10 -24.11
CA LEU A 125 36.67 1.06 -25.05
C LEU A 125 36.62 0.44 -26.47
N LYS A 126 35.41 0.23 -27.01
CA LYS A 126 35.20 -0.31 -28.36
C LYS A 126 34.18 0.52 -29.12
N ASN A 127 34.48 0.87 -30.36
CA ASN A 127 33.59 1.68 -31.20
C ASN A 127 33.10 2.95 -30.48
N GLU A 128 34.02 3.63 -29.78
CA GLU A 128 33.76 4.84 -28.97
C GLU A 128 32.81 4.65 -27.77
N HIS A 129 32.53 3.41 -27.35
CA HIS A 129 31.67 3.13 -26.20
C HIS A 129 32.27 2.04 -25.29
N TYR A 130 32.02 2.17 -23.98
CA TYR A 130 32.12 1.08 -23.01
C TYR A 130 30.78 0.38 -22.95
N HIS A 131 30.79 -0.93 -23.16
CA HIS A 131 29.57 -1.71 -23.31
C HIS A 131 29.45 -2.74 -22.17
N LEU A 132 28.31 -2.70 -21.47
CA LEU A 132 27.91 -3.68 -20.45
C LEU A 132 26.56 -4.26 -20.80
N GLN A 133 26.41 -5.57 -20.62
CA GLN A 133 25.17 -6.29 -20.88
C GLN A 133 24.98 -7.38 -19.84
N GLN A 134 23.78 -7.48 -19.28
CA GLN A 134 23.45 -8.55 -18.34
C GLN A 134 21.97 -8.93 -18.45
N LYS A 135 21.70 -10.22 -18.26
CA LYS A 135 20.34 -10.78 -18.20
C LYS A 135 19.93 -10.99 -16.75
N PHE A 136 18.71 -10.59 -16.42
CA PHE A 136 18.10 -10.71 -15.10
C PHE A 136 16.80 -11.50 -15.21
N ASN A 137 16.61 -12.47 -14.33
CA ASN A 137 15.35 -13.19 -14.22
C ASN A 137 14.40 -12.38 -13.34
N ILE A 138 13.36 -11.81 -13.94
CA ILE A 138 12.35 -11.04 -13.23
C ILE A 138 11.11 -11.93 -13.11
N VAL A 139 10.95 -12.60 -11.98
CA VAL A 139 9.88 -13.58 -11.75
C VAL A 139 8.91 -13.18 -10.66
N SER A 140 9.33 -12.28 -9.76
CA SER A 140 8.54 -11.83 -8.63
C SER A 140 8.74 -10.32 -8.39
N GLN A 141 7.92 -9.76 -7.51
CA GLN A 141 8.04 -8.36 -7.08
C GLN A 141 9.41 -8.02 -6.47
N GLU A 142 10.08 -9.00 -5.86
CA GLU A 142 11.39 -8.79 -5.23
C GLU A 142 12.49 -8.54 -6.26
N ASN A 143 12.29 -8.93 -7.52
CA ASN A 143 13.23 -8.67 -8.61
C ASN A 143 13.00 -7.30 -9.26
N LEU A 144 11.96 -6.56 -8.87
CA LEU A 144 11.82 -5.16 -9.25
C LEU A 144 12.77 -4.29 -8.44
N GLY A 145 12.88 -3.01 -8.81
CA GLY A 145 13.78 -2.07 -8.15
C GLY A 145 14.65 -1.29 -9.13
N ASN A 146 15.70 -0.67 -8.61
CA ASN A 146 16.63 0.11 -9.41
C ASN A 146 17.86 -0.71 -9.78
N TYR A 147 17.94 -1.12 -11.03
CA TYR A 147 19.12 -1.78 -11.60
C TYR A 147 20.03 -0.73 -12.19
N SER A 148 21.34 -0.87 -12.03
CA SER A 148 22.24 0.11 -12.62
C SER A 148 23.55 -0.49 -13.07
N CYS A 149 23.98 -0.10 -14.26
CA CYS A 149 25.34 -0.30 -14.71
C CYS A 149 26.17 0.93 -14.33
N VAL A 150 27.34 0.70 -13.75
CA VAL A 150 28.25 1.73 -13.28
C VAL A 150 29.57 1.56 -14.01
N PHE A 151 30.15 2.67 -14.48
CA PHE A 151 31.45 2.71 -15.14
C PHE A 151 32.37 3.69 -14.41
N GLY A 152 33.64 3.35 -14.23
CA GLY A 152 34.66 4.25 -13.70
C GLY A 152 34.47 4.71 -12.23
N GLY A 153 33.33 4.38 -11.61
CA GLY A 153 32.96 4.79 -10.25
C GLY A 153 31.77 5.74 -10.23
N ASP A 154 31.71 6.67 -11.18
CA ASP A 154 30.76 7.80 -11.14
C ASP A 154 29.68 7.74 -12.22
N ALA A 155 30.03 7.29 -13.44
CA ALA A 155 29.08 7.24 -14.54
C ALA A 155 28.08 6.09 -14.38
N LYS A 156 26.78 6.41 -14.38
CA LYS A 156 25.73 5.46 -14.00
C LYS A 156 24.47 5.57 -14.84
N ILE A 157 23.98 4.45 -15.37
CA ILE A 157 22.63 4.35 -15.95
C ILE A 157 21.74 3.60 -14.98
N ASN A 158 20.64 4.21 -14.55
CA ASN A 158 19.65 3.60 -13.68
C ASN A 158 18.45 3.11 -14.52
N PHE A 159 18.06 1.86 -14.33
CA PHE A 159 16.86 1.24 -14.88
C PHE A 159 15.89 0.98 -13.72
N VAL A 160 14.81 1.75 -13.68
CA VAL A 160 13.77 1.61 -12.67
C VAL A 160 12.74 0.60 -13.17
N LEU A 161 12.87 -0.64 -12.72
CA LEU A 161 11.92 -1.72 -12.98
C LEU A 161 10.74 -1.58 -12.04
N ALA A 162 9.55 -1.37 -12.59
CA ALA A 162 8.34 -1.20 -11.80
C ALA A 162 7.10 -1.71 -12.55
N ALA A 163 6.00 -1.85 -11.82
CA ALA A 163 4.68 -2.02 -12.42
C ALA A 163 4.29 -0.77 -13.23
N PRO A 164 3.45 -0.91 -14.28
CA PRO A 164 2.90 0.23 -15.01
C PRO A 164 2.20 1.22 -14.07
N GLN A 165 2.50 2.50 -14.22
CA GLN A 165 1.90 3.53 -13.36
C GLN A 165 0.47 3.89 -13.79
N MET A 166 -0.36 4.22 -12.81
CA MET A 166 -1.71 4.73 -13.04
C MET A 166 -1.61 6.21 -13.41
N GLY A 167 -2.18 6.60 -14.55
CA GLY A 167 -1.92 7.92 -15.14
C GLY A 167 -2.58 9.10 -14.42
N GLU A 168 -3.69 8.88 -13.72
CA GLU A 168 -4.45 9.95 -13.08
C GLU A 168 -4.51 9.76 -11.56
N VAL A 169 -3.68 10.52 -10.84
CA VAL A 169 -3.82 10.70 -9.40
C VAL A 169 -4.77 11.87 -9.18
N ARG A 170 -5.89 11.61 -8.49
CA ARG A 170 -6.82 12.69 -8.15
C ARG A 170 -6.27 13.48 -6.97
N ASP A 171 -5.80 14.70 -7.25
CA ASP A 171 -5.32 15.61 -6.20
C ASP A 171 -6.42 16.11 -5.26
N LYS A 172 -7.67 16.11 -5.73
CA LYS A 172 -8.82 16.61 -4.98
C LYS A 172 -9.70 15.46 -4.50
N PRO A 173 -10.23 15.54 -3.26
CA PRO A 173 -11.17 14.56 -2.77
C PRO A 173 -12.49 14.62 -3.57
N ILE A 174 -13.12 13.47 -3.74
CA ILE A 174 -14.52 13.41 -4.17
C ILE A 174 -15.35 13.90 -2.99
N VAL A 175 -16.18 14.92 -3.19
CA VAL A 175 -17.12 15.39 -2.17
C VAL A 175 -18.52 14.88 -2.49
N SER A 176 -19.20 14.30 -1.53
CA SER A 176 -20.57 13.78 -1.68
C SER A 176 -21.35 13.99 -0.38
N TYR A 177 -22.68 13.88 -0.42
CA TYR A 177 -23.50 14.10 0.76
C TYR A 177 -23.92 12.79 1.45
N VAL A 178 -24.24 12.89 2.74
CA VAL A 178 -24.88 11.79 3.48
C VAL A 178 -26.17 11.38 2.77
N GLY A 179 -26.35 10.08 2.55
CA GLY A 179 -27.47 9.49 1.82
C GLY A 179 -27.27 9.35 0.31
N ASP A 180 -26.28 10.04 -0.28
CA ASP A 180 -25.98 9.92 -1.71
C ASP A 180 -25.30 8.59 -2.05
N THR A 181 -25.01 8.40 -3.34
CA THR A 181 -24.16 7.34 -3.85
C THR A 181 -22.86 7.93 -4.41
N ALA A 182 -21.70 7.45 -3.94
CA ALA A 182 -20.41 7.83 -4.48
C ALA A 182 -19.97 6.88 -5.61
N LEU A 183 -19.38 7.44 -6.66
CA LEU A 183 -18.71 6.70 -7.73
C LEU A 183 -17.21 7.00 -7.73
N ILE A 184 -16.43 6.08 -7.21
CA ILE A 184 -14.97 6.16 -7.18
C ILE A 184 -14.44 5.42 -8.40
N THR A 185 -13.54 6.04 -9.17
CA THR A 185 -13.05 5.48 -10.44
C THR A 185 -11.53 5.53 -10.48
N CYS A 186 -10.93 4.43 -10.91
CA CYS A 186 -9.52 4.34 -11.27
C CYS A 186 -9.37 3.91 -12.72
N LYS A 187 -8.39 4.49 -13.42
CA LYS A 187 -8.13 4.21 -14.84
C LYS A 187 -6.62 4.13 -15.09
N MET A 188 -6.19 3.12 -15.84
CA MET A 188 -4.89 3.12 -16.48
C MET A 188 -4.92 4.04 -17.71
N GLU A 189 -3.79 4.67 -18.01
CA GLU A 189 -3.64 5.41 -19.26
C GLU A 189 -3.75 4.44 -20.45
N ASP A 190 -4.29 4.90 -21.58
CA ASP A 190 -4.57 4.03 -22.73
C ASP A 190 -3.28 3.47 -23.37
N THR A 191 -2.15 4.15 -23.15
CA THR A 191 -0.80 3.71 -23.56
C THR A 191 -0.24 2.56 -22.71
N LYS A 192 -0.85 2.28 -21.55
CA LYS A 192 -0.37 1.27 -20.59
C LYS A 192 -1.05 -0.08 -20.83
N PRO A 193 -0.33 -1.19 -20.54
CA PRO A 193 -0.92 -2.51 -20.62
C PRO A 193 -2.05 -2.66 -19.59
N PRO A 194 -3.14 -3.37 -19.91
CA PRO A 194 -4.22 -3.61 -18.97
C PRO A 194 -3.76 -4.56 -17.84
N PRO A 195 -4.19 -4.33 -16.59
CA PRO A 195 -3.99 -5.30 -15.51
C PRO A 195 -4.82 -6.56 -15.71
N THR A 196 -4.39 -7.64 -15.07
CA THR A 196 -5.12 -8.92 -15.04
C THR A 196 -6.42 -8.80 -14.25
N THR A 197 -6.40 -8.05 -13.15
CA THR A 197 -7.58 -7.81 -12.31
C THR A 197 -7.43 -6.54 -11.49
N TRP A 198 -8.54 -6.13 -10.86
CA TRP A 198 -8.63 -4.97 -9.98
C TRP A 198 -9.12 -5.38 -8.60
N ILE A 199 -8.48 -4.83 -7.56
CA ILE A 199 -8.88 -5.03 -6.16
C ILE A 199 -9.08 -3.68 -5.50
N TRP A 200 -10.14 -3.52 -4.71
CA TRP A 200 -10.42 -2.30 -3.96
C TRP A 200 -10.12 -2.47 -2.48
N TYR A 201 -9.66 -1.39 -1.86
CA TYR A 201 -9.39 -1.31 -0.43
C TYR A 201 -9.93 -0.01 0.14
N LYS A 202 -10.33 -0.04 1.41
CA LYS A 202 -10.57 1.15 2.24
C LYS A 202 -9.48 1.24 3.29
N ALA A 203 -9.00 2.45 3.58
CA ALA A 203 -8.12 2.66 4.73
C ALA A 203 -8.88 2.36 6.02
N ASN A 204 -8.27 1.58 6.90
CA ASN A 204 -8.75 1.31 8.25
C ASN A 204 -7.59 1.57 9.22
N GLY A 205 -7.49 2.81 9.71
CA GLY A 205 -6.33 3.27 10.46
C GLY A 205 -5.05 3.25 9.63
N THR A 206 -4.06 2.47 10.07
CA THR A 206 -2.78 2.27 9.36
C THR A 206 -2.83 1.15 8.32
N GLU A 207 -3.88 0.34 8.33
CA GLU A 207 -4.03 -0.84 7.46
C GLU A 207 -5.00 -0.56 6.31
N LYS A 208 -4.99 -1.47 5.32
CA LYS A 208 -5.90 -1.46 4.18
C LYS A 208 -6.78 -2.68 4.25
N GLU A 209 -8.09 -2.46 4.35
CA GLU A 209 -9.08 -3.51 4.37
C GLU A 209 -9.63 -3.72 2.96
N GLN A 210 -9.59 -4.95 2.46
CA GLN A 210 -10.08 -5.28 1.12
C GLN A 210 -11.60 -5.19 1.07
N ILE A 211 -12.13 -4.47 0.10
CA ILE A 211 -13.56 -4.35 -0.14
C ILE A 211 -14.02 -5.57 -0.94
N LEU A 212 -14.79 -6.44 -0.31
CA LEU A 212 -15.39 -7.61 -0.92
C LEU A 212 -16.87 -7.31 -1.25
N ALA A 213 -17.13 -6.91 -2.50
CA ALA A 213 -18.50 -6.58 -2.95
C ALA A 213 -19.49 -7.76 -2.77
N ALA A 214 -19.02 -9.01 -2.76
CA ALA A 214 -19.88 -10.16 -2.52
C ALA A 214 -20.45 -10.19 -1.09
N THR A 215 -19.71 -9.67 -0.10
CA THR A 215 -20.09 -9.69 1.32
C THR A 215 -21.05 -8.55 1.67
N GLU A 216 -20.98 -7.44 0.95
CA GLU A 216 -21.86 -6.27 1.13
C GLU A 216 -22.51 -5.83 -0.20
N SER A 217 -23.06 -6.78 -0.94
CA SER A 217 -23.56 -6.56 -2.30
C SER A 217 -24.67 -5.50 -2.43
N GLN A 218 -25.36 -5.18 -1.34
CA GLN A 218 -26.37 -4.12 -1.30
C GLN A 218 -25.77 -2.71 -1.13
N ARG A 219 -24.53 -2.60 -0.62
CA ARG A 219 -23.88 -1.31 -0.32
C ARG A 219 -22.75 -1.00 -1.29
N HIS A 220 -22.01 -2.02 -1.70
CA HIS A 220 -20.82 -1.91 -2.53
C HIS A 220 -21.00 -2.63 -3.87
N GLU A 221 -20.80 -1.93 -4.98
CA GLU A 221 -20.77 -2.52 -6.32
C GLU A 221 -19.39 -2.24 -6.96
N ILE A 222 -18.74 -3.29 -7.47
CA ILE A 222 -17.46 -3.17 -8.18
C ILE A 222 -17.66 -3.50 -9.66
N LYS A 223 -17.35 -2.53 -10.53
CA LYS A 223 -17.40 -2.67 -11.99
C LYS A 223 -15.99 -2.66 -12.55
N ASN A 224 -15.49 -3.85 -12.87
CA ASN A 224 -14.18 -4.03 -13.48
C ASN A 224 -14.29 -4.07 -15.01
N GLN A 225 -13.44 -3.29 -15.66
CA GLN A 225 -13.19 -3.29 -17.10
C GLN A 225 -11.67 -3.47 -17.30
N GLU A 226 -11.23 -3.67 -18.54
CA GLU A 226 -9.81 -3.96 -18.84
C GLU A 226 -8.85 -2.93 -18.24
N ARG A 227 -9.06 -1.64 -18.49
CA ARG A 227 -8.18 -0.54 -18.04
C ARG A 227 -8.84 0.38 -17.00
N LYS A 228 -10.04 0.05 -16.54
CA LYS A 228 -10.83 0.92 -15.67
C LYS A 228 -11.56 0.09 -14.64
N THR A 229 -11.57 0.56 -13.40
CA THR A 229 -12.44 -0.02 -12.37
C THR A 229 -13.23 1.09 -11.69
N GLN A 230 -14.44 0.76 -11.27
CA GLN A 230 -15.31 1.67 -10.53
C GLN A 230 -15.85 0.97 -9.29
N LEU A 231 -15.77 1.68 -8.16
CA LEU A 231 -16.41 1.31 -6.91
C LEU A 231 -17.58 2.25 -6.68
N VAL A 232 -18.77 1.67 -6.55
CA VAL A 232 -19.99 2.37 -6.17
C VAL A 232 -20.24 2.11 -4.70
N VAL A 233 -20.44 3.17 -3.92
CA VAL A 233 -20.80 3.10 -2.50
C VAL A 233 -22.16 3.76 -2.32
N HIS A 234 -23.17 2.97 -2.00
CA HIS A 234 -24.55 3.43 -1.79
C HIS A 234 -24.80 3.88 -0.35
N ASN A 235 -25.80 4.75 -0.19
CA ASN A 235 -26.30 5.24 1.10
C ASN A 235 -25.16 5.74 2.01
N LEU A 236 -24.43 6.74 1.51
CA LEU A 236 -23.24 7.25 2.19
C LEU A 236 -23.54 7.74 3.60
N THR A 237 -22.60 7.46 4.49
CA THR A 237 -22.56 7.95 5.88
C THR A 237 -21.27 8.75 6.08
N GLU A 238 -21.19 9.57 7.13
CA GLU A 238 -19.96 10.32 7.43
C GLU A 238 -18.73 9.40 7.61
N ALA A 239 -18.94 8.19 8.11
CA ALA A 239 -17.91 7.14 8.29
C ALA A 239 -17.40 6.54 6.96
N ASP A 240 -18.06 6.83 5.83
CA ASP A 240 -17.55 6.48 4.51
C ASP A 240 -16.50 7.47 4.01
N SER A 241 -16.32 8.60 4.69
CA SER A 241 -15.19 9.49 4.43
C SER A 241 -13.87 8.77 4.69
N GLY A 242 -12.88 9.01 3.84
CA GLY A 242 -11.53 8.49 4.02
C GLY A 242 -10.83 8.16 2.71
N SER A 243 -9.73 7.43 2.83
CA SER A 243 -8.91 7.01 1.69
C SER A 243 -9.37 5.66 1.15
N TYR A 244 -9.64 5.64 -0.15
CA TYR A 244 -9.90 4.44 -0.93
C TYR A 244 -8.71 4.17 -1.84
N PHE A 245 -8.42 2.89 -2.05
CA PHE A 245 -7.34 2.46 -2.92
C PHE A 245 -7.81 1.43 -3.92
N CYS A 246 -7.37 1.57 -5.16
CA CYS A 246 -7.59 0.60 -6.22
C CYS A 246 -6.24 -0.02 -6.58
N SER A 247 -6.16 -1.33 -6.63
CA SER A 247 -4.96 -2.08 -7.00
C SER A 247 -5.15 -2.67 -8.38
N ALA A 248 -4.35 -2.20 -9.33
CA ALA A 248 -4.18 -2.80 -10.65
C ALA A 248 -3.18 -3.96 -10.51
N VAL A 249 -3.66 -5.19 -10.62
CA VAL A 249 -2.87 -6.40 -10.37
C VAL A 249 -2.31 -6.94 -11.68
N TYR A 250 -1.00 -7.12 -11.72
CA TYR A 250 -0.26 -7.81 -12.79
C TYR A 250 0.31 -9.13 -12.24
N ALA A 251 0.91 -9.96 -13.11
CA ALA A 251 1.35 -11.29 -12.71
C ALA A 251 2.53 -11.28 -11.71
N ILE A 252 3.36 -10.22 -11.72
CA ILE A 252 4.52 -10.11 -10.82
C ILE A 252 4.40 -9.03 -9.75
N SER A 253 3.47 -8.08 -9.91
CA SER A 253 3.39 -6.89 -9.07
C SER A 253 2.03 -6.22 -9.19
N SER A 254 1.77 -5.21 -8.36
CA SER A 254 0.57 -4.39 -8.45
C SER A 254 0.88 -2.91 -8.35
N THR A 255 0.00 -2.09 -8.92
CA THR A 255 0.05 -0.63 -8.82
C THR A 255 -1.15 -0.14 -8.04
N LEU A 256 -0.92 0.68 -7.03
CA LEU A 256 -1.97 1.24 -6.19
C LEU A 256 -2.32 2.66 -6.64
N GLY A 257 -3.59 2.89 -6.96
CA GLY A 257 -4.17 4.22 -7.07
C GLY A 257 -4.81 4.63 -5.73
N HIS A 258 -4.81 5.92 -5.45
CA HIS A 258 -5.37 6.52 -4.23
C HIS A 258 -6.44 7.54 -4.60
N VAL A 259 -7.57 7.48 -3.89
CA VAL A 259 -8.67 8.45 -4.04
C VAL A 259 -9.23 8.75 -2.66
N GLU A 260 -9.34 10.02 -2.31
CA GLU A 260 -9.98 10.46 -1.07
C GLU A 260 -11.47 10.75 -1.31
N LEU A 261 -12.33 10.22 -0.44
CA LEU A 261 -13.76 10.51 -0.40
C LEU A 261 -14.06 11.33 0.86
N LYS A 262 -14.79 12.43 0.69
CA LYS A 262 -15.27 13.28 1.77
C LYS A 262 -16.79 13.34 1.73
N VAL A 263 -17.43 12.72 2.71
CA VAL A 263 -18.87 12.75 2.88
C VAL A 263 -19.23 13.87 3.85
N ILE A 264 -20.04 14.82 3.40
CA ILE A 264 -20.46 15.98 4.19
C ILE A 264 -21.97 15.98 4.40
N THR A 265 -22.44 16.70 5.41
CA THR A 265 -23.87 16.96 5.55
C THR A 265 -24.24 18.22 4.77
N PHE A 266 -25.54 18.43 4.55
CA PHE A 266 -26.03 19.67 3.96
C PHE A 266 -25.76 20.90 4.86
N TYR A 267 -25.44 20.71 6.14
CA TYR A 267 -25.13 21.78 7.08
C TYR A 267 -23.75 22.41 6.82
N GLU A 268 -22.77 21.64 6.35
CA GLU A 268 -21.42 22.13 6.00
C GLU A 268 -21.43 23.36 5.07
N PRO A 269 -22.06 23.31 3.88
CA PRO A 269 -22.12 24.47 2.99
C PRO A 269 -23.06 25.57 3.50
N LEU A 270 -23.93 25.29 4.47
CA LEU A 270 -24.91 26.24 5.01
C LEU A 270 -24.32 27.18 6.07
N LYS A 271 -23.24 26.75 6.76
CA LYS A 271 -22.51 27.54 7.79
C LYS A 271 -22.26 29.01 7.41
N PRO A 272 -21.70 29.36 6.23
CA PRO A 272 -21.48 30.75 5.86
C PRO A 272 -22.78 31.55 5.73
N PHE A 273 -23.85 30.94 5.19
CA PHE A 273 -25.14 31.62 5.05
C PHE A 273 -25.77 31.90 6.43
N MET A 274 -25.67 30.93 7.34
CA MET A 274 -26.14 31.12 8.72
C MET A 274 -25.38 32.25 9.43
N ALA A 275 -24.07 32.36 9.21
CA ALA A 275 -23.27 33.45 9.75
C ALA A 275 -23.73 34.82 9.23
N ILE A 276 -23.96 34.93 7.92
CA ILE A 276 -24.47 36.17 7.28
C ILE A 276 -25.85 36.54 7.86
N VAL A 277 -26.76 35.57 7.97
CA VAL A 277 -28.10 35.83 8.52
C VAL A 277 -28.03 36.32 9.97
N ILE A 278 -27.17 35.73 10.78
CA ILE A 278 -26.96 36.15 12.18
C ILE A 278 -26.43 37.59 12.22
N GLU A 279 -25.41 37.92 11.42
CA GLU A 279 -24.83 39.26 11.37
C GLU A 279 -25.86 40.32 10.95
N VAL A 280 -26.61 40.07 9.88
CA VAL A 280 -27.67 40.97 9.41
C VAL A 280 -28.74 41.14 10.49
N THR A 281 -29.14 40.07 11.17
CA THR A 281 -30.15 40.12 12.23
C THR A 281 -29.68 40.97 13.41
N VAL A 282 -28.41 40.82 13.82
CA VAL A 282 -27.81 41.64 14.90
C VAL A 282 -27.74 43.10 14.50
N LEU A 283 -27.34 43.42 13.27
CA LEU A 283 -27.29 44.79 12.76
C LEU A 283 -28.68 45.44 12.76
N VAL A 284 -29.69 44.73 12.26
CA VAL A 284 -31.09 45.21 12.26
C VAL A 284 -31.58 45.43 13.69
N ALA A 285 -31.33 44.50 14.61
CA ALA A 285 -31.70 44.65 16.01
C ALA A 285 -31.01 45.85 16.67
N ALA A 286 -29.71 46.07 16.39
CA ALA A 286 -28.97 47.21 16.89
C ALA A 286 -29.53 48.55 16.38
N ILE A 287 -29.89 48.63 15.09
CA ILE A 287 -30.53 49.81 14.49
C ILE A 287 -31.88 50.07 15.16
N LEU A 288 -32.73 49.06 15.32
CA LEU A 288 -34.04 49.21 15.97
C LEU A 288 -33.92 49.64 17.44
N LEU A 289 -32.93 49.09 18.17
CA LEU A 289 -32.64 49.52 19.55
C LEU A 289 -32.12 50.97 19.60
N TYR A 290 -31.26 51.35 18.65
CA TYR A 290 -30.78 52.72 18.52
C TYR A 290 -31.94 53.69 18.25
N GLU A 291 -32.82 53.39 17.29
CA GLU A 291 -34.00 54.20 16.99
C GLU A 291 -34.94 54.32 18.19
N LYS A 292 -35.22 53.20 18.89
CA LYS A 292 -36.04 53.21 20.11
C LYS A 292 -35.41 54.05 21.22
N SER A 293 -34.09 53.99 21.39
CA SER A 293 -33.38 54.78 22.40
C SER A 293 -33.38 56.28 22.06
N ARG A 294 -33.25 56.63 20.77
CA ARG A 294 -33.29 58.01 20.29
C ARG A 294 -34.69 58.60 20.40
N SER A 295 -35.73 57.84 20.00
CA SER A 295 -37.13 58.23 20.15
C SER A 295 -37.46 58.57 21.61
N LYS A 296 -37.02 57.73 22.57
CA LYS A 296 -37.17 58.03 24.01
C LYS A 296 -36.44 59.31 24.44
N LYS A 297 -35.22 59.56 23.96
CA LYS A 297 -34.47 60.81 24.26
C LYS A 297 -35.17 62.04 23.69
N THR A 298 -35.67 61.98 22.45
CA THR A 298 -36.40 63.09 21.82
C THR A 298 -37.72 63.38 22.53
N SER A 299 -38.47 62.36 22.97
CA SER A 299 -39.66 62.55 23.80
C SER A 299 -39.33 63.16 25.17
N SER A 300 -38.25 62.71 25.82
CA SER A 300 -37.81 63.27 27.11
C SER A 300 -37.36 64.72 27.00
N ALA A 301 -36.67 65.09 25.91
CA ALA A 301 -36.25 66.47 25.64
C ALA A 301 -37.45 67.38 25.31
N GLY A 302 -38.43 66.90 24.55
CA GLY A 302 -39.66 67.65 24.27
C GLY A 302 -40.51 67.92 25.52
N ILE A 303 -40.58 66.96 26.43
CA ILE A 303 -41.27 67.13 27.74
C ILE A 303 -40.54 68.17 28.60
N LEU A 304 -39.21 68.14 28.65
CA LEU A 304 -38.44 69.11 29.45
C LEU A 304 -38.60 70.56 28.95
N VAL A 305 -38.57 70.76 27.62
CA VAL A 305 -38.79 72.08 27.02
C VAL A 305 -40.21 72.59 27.26
N SER A 306 -41.21 71.70 27.20
CA SER A 306 -42.60 72.06 27.51
C SER A 306 -42.80 72.44 28.98
N LEU A 307 -42.09 71.78 29.91
CA LEU A 307 -42.12 72.11 31.33
C LEU A 307 -41.44 73.45 31.62
N GLU A 308 -40.30 73.76 30.97
CA GLU A 308 -39.67 75.08 31.06
C GLU A 308 -40.60 76.18 30.53
N GLN A 309 -41.26 75.98 29.38
CA GLN A 309 -42.24 76.94 28.86
C GLN A 309 -43.44 77.16 29.78
N ILE A 310 -43.97 76.09 30.41
CA ILE A 310 -45.07 76.20 31.38
C ILE A 310 -44.62 76.94 32.65
N VAL A 311 -43.42 76.67 33.16
CA VAL A 311 -42.87 77.39 34.32
C VAL A 311 -42.68 78.88 34.01
N GLN A 312 -42.25 79.23 32.79
CA GLN A 312 -42.08 80.63 32.36
C GLN A 312 -43.42 81.38 32.24
N LEU A 313 -44.49 80.70 31.81
CA LEU A 313 -45.85 81.27 31.68
C LEU A 313 -46.56 81.45 33.02
N CYS A 314 -46.23 80.64 34.04
CA CYS A 314 -46.77 80.77 35.39
C CYS A 314 -46.03 81.79 36.29
N ALA A 315 -44.93 82.38 35.79
CA ALA A 315 -44.10 83.35 36.53
C ALA A 315 -44.36 84.83 36.14
N LEU A 316 -45.40 85.09 35.35
CA LEU A 316 -45.95 86.41 35.01
C LEU A 316 -47.31 86.59 35.69
#